data_AF-A0A535FA00-F1
#
_entry.id   AF-A0A535FA00-F1
#
_cell.length_a   1.000
_cell.length_b   1.000
_cell.length_c   1.000
_cell.angle_alpha   90.00
_cell.angle_beta   90.00
_cell.angle_gamma   90.00
#
_symmetry.space_group_name_H-M   'P 1'
#
loop_
_entity.id
_entity.type
_entity.pdbx_description
1 polymer ?
#
loop_
_entity_poly.entity_id
_entity_poly.type
_entity_poly.pdbx_seq_one_letter_code
_entity_poly.pdbx_strand_id
1 'polypeptide(L)'
;MQILAPDELEPDIHGELRLLDSEGHGQVEVSISASVLQAYRERLADLTQNLAALAHTYMGTYTLIASDTAIIDVVQRLLRQIALVR
;
A
#
# COMPACT_ATOMS: atom_id res chain seq x y z
N MET A 1 -0.45 5.54 9.59
CA MET A 1 -1.06 5.81 8.27
C MET A 1 -0.04 5.42 7.22
N GLN A 2 -0.46 4.66 6.20
CA GLN A 2 0.39 4.28 5.08
C GLN A 2 -0.24 4.80 3.80
N ILE A 3 0.57 5.41 2.94
CA ILE A 3 0.16 5.94 1.63
C ILE A 3 0.93 5.14 0.58
N LEU A 4 0.21 4.56 -0.37
CA LEU A 4 0.77 3.82 -1.51
C LEU A 4 0.21 4.40 -2.81
N ALA A 5 0.97 4.33 -3.90
CA ALA A 5 0.43 4.66 -5.21
C ALA A 5 -0.61 3.62 -5.66
N PRO A 6 -1.60 4.00 -6.50
CA PRO A 6 -2.54 3.05 -7.09
C PRO A 6 -1.83 1.88 -7.78
N ASP A 7 -0.75 2.19 -8.52
CA ASP A 7 0.07 1.20 -9.22
C ASP A 7 0.83 0.25 -8.27
N GLU A 8 1.01 0.63 -7.00
CA GLU A 8 1.55 -0.27 -5.96
C GLU A 8 0.45 -1.15 -5.35
N LEU A 9 -0.80 -0.69 -5.30
CA LEU A 9 -1.92 -1.49 -4.79
C LEU A 9 -2.36 -2.52 -5.84
N GLU A 10 -2.47 -2.08 -7.08
CA GLU A 10 -2.95 -2.84 -8.23
C GLU A 10 -1.98 -2.68 -9.41
N PRO A 11 -0.81 -3.34 -9.36
CA PRO A 11 0.16 -3.27 -10.43
C PRO A 11 -0.37 -3.92 -11.72
N ASP A 12 -0.50 -3.11 -12.78
CA ASP A 12 -0.79 -3.56 -14.15
C ASP A 12 0.48 -3.57 -15.03
N ILE A 13 1.48 -4.33 -14.59
CA ILE A 13 2.77 -4.44 -15.26
C ILE A 13 3.07 -5.91 -15.57
N HIS A 14 3.61 -6.19 -16.76
CA HIS A 14 3.84 -7.56 -17.25
C HIS A 14 5.11 -7.65 -18.10
N GLY A 15 5.79 -8.80 -18.08
CA GLY A 15 6.96 -9.06 -18.90
C GLY A 15 8.28 -8.59 -18.29
N GLU A 16 9.31 -8.43 -19.13
CA GLU A 16 10.62 -7.95 -18.73
C GLU A 16 10.59 -6.42 -18.56
N LEU A 17 10.86 -5.95 -17.35
CA LEU A 17 10.84 -4.54 -17.00
C LEU A 17 12.16 -4.15 -16.37
N ARG A 18 12.58 -2.92 -16.68
CA ARG A 18 13.71 -2.30 -16.02
C ARG A 18 13.19 -1.21 -15.09
N LEU A 19 13.10 -1.54 -13.81
CA LEU A 19 12.65 -0.62 -12.78
C LEU A 19 13.80 0.27 -12.34
N LEU A 20 13.50 1.55 -12.10
CA LEU A 20 14.42 2.45 -11.45
C LEU A 20 14.08 2.44 -9.96
N ASP A 21 15.04 2.05 -9.13
CA ASP A 21 14.86 2.08 -7.68
C ASP A 21 14.87 3.53 -7.17
N SER A 22 13.83 3.88 -6.39
CA SER A 22 13.71 5.17 -5.73
C SER A 22 14.73 5.40 -4.62
N GLU A 23 15.32 4.33 -4.06
CA GLU A 23 16.28 4.40 -2.95
C GLU A 23 17.72 4.69 -3.44
N GLY A 24 17.91 4.79 -4.76
CA GLY A 24 19.19 5.16 -5.37
C GLY A 24 20.08 3.97 -5.75
N HIS A 25 19.62 2.73 -5.61
CA HIS A 25 20.41 1.54 -5.95
C HIS A 25 20.47 1.23 -7.46
N GLY A 26 19.95 2.11 -8.31
CA GLY A 26 20.10 2.04 -9.77
C GLY A 26 18.93 1.34 -10.47
N GLN A 27 19.19 0.78 -11.66
CA GLN A 27 18.19 0.07 -12.46
C GLN A 27 18.22 -1.42 -12.14
N VAL A 28 17.05 -2.02 -11.93
CA VAL A 28 16.86 -3.45 -11.67
C VAL A 28 16.03 -4.04 -12.79
N GLU A 29 16.53 -5.10 -13.42
CA GLU A 29 15.76 -5.91 -14.37
C GLU A 29 14.92 -6.93 -13.60
N VAL A 30 13.62 -6.95 -13.88
CA VAL A 30 12.65 -7.87 -13.27
C VAL A 30 11.76 -8.49 -14.33
N SER A 31 11.55 -9.80 -14.20
CA SER A 31 10.59 -10.54 -15.01
C SER A 31 9.26 -10.63 -14.24
N ILE A 32 8.25 -9.88 -14.68
CA ILE A 32 6.93 -9.88 -14.04
C ILE A 32 6.01 -10.89 -14.71
N SER A 33 5.61 -11.90 -13.94
CA SER A 33 4.58 -12.87 -14.31
C SER A 33 3.35 -12.75 -13.41
N ALA A 34 2.24 -13.37 -13.81
CA ALA A 34 1.02 -13.40 -13.00
C ALA A 34 1.25 -14.00 -11.60
N SER A 35 2.14 -14.99 -11.47
CA SER A 35 2.50 -15.59 -10.17
C SER A 35 3.32 -14.64 -9.29
N VAL A 36 4.19 -13.82 -9.89
CA VAL A 36 4.95 -12.79 -9.18
C VAL A 36 4.00 -11.70 -8.65
N LEU A 37 3.06 -11.22 -9.48
CA LEU A 37 2.04 -10.24 -9.06
C LEU A 37 1.15 -10.79 -7.94
N GLN A 38 0.77 -12.07 -8.03
CA GLN A 38 0.00 -12.71 -6.98
C GLN A 38 0.78 -12.78 -5.67
N ALA A 39 2.05 -13.21 -5.72
CA ALA A 39 2.90 -13.30 -4.56
C ALA A 39 3.27 -11.92 -3.96
N TYR A 40 3.23 -10.86 -4.77
CA TYR A 40 3.34 -9.48 -4.30
C TYR A 40 2.10 -9.06 -3.51
N ARG A 41 0.89 -9.29 -4.05
CA ARG A 41 -0.36 -8.98 -3.35
C ARG A 41 -0.49 -9.70 -2.00
N GLU A 42 -0.08 -10.97 -1.96
CA GLU A 42 -0.07 -11.76 -0.71
C GLU A 42 0.88 -11.14 0.33
N ARG A 43 2.11 -10.80 -0.08
CA ARG A 43 3.07 -10.13 0.82
C ARG A 43 2.60 -8.76 1.28
N LEU A 44 1.95 -7.99 0.40
CA LEU A 44 1.39 -6.69 0.74
C LEU A 44 0.24 -6.84 1.75
N ALA A 45 -0.64 -7.82 1.56
CA ALA A 45 -1.71 -8.13 2.51
C ALA A 45 -1.13 -8.52 3.88
N ASP A 46 -0.14 -9.40 3.92
CA ASP A 46 0.53 -9.81 5.16
C ASP A 46 1.20 -8.62 5.86
N LEU A 47 1.93 -7.78 5.11
CA LEU A 47 2.58 -6.59 5.65
C LEU A 47 1.56 -5.62 6.26
N THR A 48 0.50 -5.30 5.53
CA THR A 48 -0.53 -4.35 5.98
C THR A 48 -1.29 -4.90 7.19
N GLN A 49 -1.56 -6.20 7.25
CA GLN A 49 -2.16 -6.85 8.41
C GLN A 49 -1.25 -6.79 9.64
N ASN A 50 0.05 -7.04 9.47
CA ASN A 50 1.04 -6.92 10.54
C ASN A 50 1.15 -5.47 11.07
N LEU A 51 1.16 -4.48 10.17
CA LEU A 51 1.17 -3.06 10.55
C LEU A 51 -0.11 -2.66 11.29
N ALA A 52 -1.26 -3.19 10.87
CA ALA A 52 -2.52 -2.97 11.58
C ALA A 52 -2.47 -3.56 13.00
N ALA A 53 -2.03 -4.81 13.14
CA ALA A 53 -1.87 -5.47 14.44
C ALA A 53 -0.90 -4.72 15.36
N LEU A 54 0.22 -4.23 14.81
CA LEU A 54 1.19 -3.41 15.54
C LEU A 54 0.55 -2.11 16.02
N ALA A 55 -0.16 -1.38 15.14
CA ALA A 55 -0.85 -0.16 15.53
C ALA A 55 -1.88 -0.41 16.64
N HIS A 56 -2.66 -1.48 16.53
CA HIS A 56 -3.63 -1.87 17.56
C HIS A 56 -2.97 -2.19 18.91
N THR A 57 -1.79 -2.81 18.91
CA THR A 57 -1.01 -3.09 20.14
C THR A 57 -0.70 -1.81 20.92
N TYR A 58 -0.47 -0.70 20.21
CA TYR A 58 -0.18 0.61 20.79
C TYR A 58 -1.42 1.52 20.89
N MET A 59 -2.63 0.98 20.84
CA MET A 59 -3.90 1.73 20.82
C MET A 59 -4.01 2.77 19.68
N GLY A 60 -3.25 2.58 18.62
CA GLY A 60 -3.31 3.37 17.40
C GLY A 60 -4.34 2.82 16.41
N THR A 61 -4.70 3.65 15.44
CA THR A 61 -5.51 3.22 14.27
C THR A 61 -4.60 3.13 13.05
N TYR A 62 -4.69 2.01 12.33
CA TYR A 62 -4.06 1.84 11.04
C TYR A 62 -5.05 2.18 9.92
N THR A 63 -4.54 2.83 8.87
CA THR A 63 -5.31 3.13 7.66
C THR A 63 -4.35 3.14 6.47
N LEU A 64 -4.76 2.44 5.40
CA LEU A 64 -4.08 2.38 4.12
C LEU A 64 -4.79 3.31 3.14
N ILE A 65 -4.05 4.19 2.48
CA ILE A 65 -4.59 5.22 1.58
C ILE A 65 -3.88 5.10 0.23
N ALA A 66 -4.63 5.21 -0.86
CA ALA A 66 -4.03 5.41 -2.17
C ALA A 66 -3.62 6.89 -2.33
N SER A 67 -2.51 7.16 -3.00
CA SER A 67 -1.97 8.51 -3.14
C SER A 67 -2.85 9.45 -3.97
N ASP A 68 -3.72 8.89 -4.81
CA ASP A 68 -4.72 9.58 -5.62
C ASP A 68 -6.03 9.86 -4.87
N THR A 69 -6.17 9.37 -3.64
CA THR A 69 -7.36 9.61 -2.82
C THR A 69 -7.45 11.08 -2.44
N ALA A 70 -8.61 11.71 -2.69
CA ALA A 70 -8.81 13.09 -2.32
C ALA A 70 -8.69 13.30 -0.80
N ILE A 71 -8.03 14.39 -0.39
CA ILE A 71 -7.75 14.68 1.03
C ILE A 71 -9.03 14.72 1.87
N ILE A 72 -10.15 15.16 1.30
CA ILE A 72 -11.43 15.23 2.00
C ILE A 72 -11.92 13.82 2.38
N ASP A 73 -11.76 12.83 1.50
CA ASP A 73 -12.17 11.45 1.75
C ASP A 73 -11.28 10.80 2.82
N VAL A 74 -9.99 11.15 2.81
CA VAL A 74 -9.04 10.77 3.86
C VAL A 74 -9.50 11.28 5.23
N VAL A 75 -9.80 12.58 5.33
CA VAL A 75 -10.26 13.21 6.57
C VAL A 75 -11.56 12.57 7.05
N GLN A 76 -12.54 12.39 6.16
CA GLN A 76 -13.80 11.74 6.51
C GLN A 76 -13.59 10.32 7.04
N ARG A 77 -12.71 9.54 6.42
CA ARG A 77 -12.41 8.18 6.86
C ARG A 77 -11.77 8.17 8.24
N LEU A 78 -10.82 9.07 8.51
CA LEU A 78 -10.21 9.21 9.83
C LEU A 78 -11.26 9.58 10.89
N LEU A 79 -12.14 10.54 10.59
CA LEU A 79 -13.21 10.99 11.49
C LEU A 79 -14.21 9.87 11.81
N ARG A 80 -14.57 9.04 10.82
CA ARG A 80 -15.41 7.84 11.01
C ARG A 80 -14.74 6.82 11.92
N GLN A 81 -13.43 6.59 11.76
CA GLN A 81 -12.68 5.63 12.58
C GLN A 81 -12.60 6.04 14.06
N ILE A 82 -12.52 7.35 14.35
CA ILE A 82 -12.51 7.88 15.72
C ILE A 82 -13.93 8.13 16.30
N ALA A 83 -14.98 7.66 15.61
CA ALA A 83 -16.39 7.78 16.01
C ALA A 83 -16.94 9.21 16.19
N LEU A 84 -16.29 10.23 15.59
CA LEU A 84 -16.73 11.63 15.67
C LEU A 84 -17.84 12.00 14.67
N VAL A 85 -18.08 11.16 13.66
CA VAL A 85 -19.09 11.39 12.63
C VAL A 85 -19.94 10.12 12.51
N ARG A 86 -21.23 10.22 12.87
CA ARG A 86 -22.26 9.21 12.60
C ARG A 86 -23.04 9.59 11.34
#